data_AF-A0A1F6XMF9-F1
#
_entry.id   AF-A0A1F6XMF9-F1
#
_cell.length_a   1.000
_cell.length_b   1.000
_cell.length_c   1.000
_cell.angle_alpha   90.00
_cell.angle_beta   90.00
_cell.angle_gamma   90.00
#
_symmetry.space_group_name_H-M   'P 1'
#
loop_
_entity.id
_entity.type
_entity.pdbx_description
1 polymer ?
#
loop_
_entity_poly.entity_id
_entity_poly.type
_entity_poly.pdbx_seq_one_letter_code
_entity_poly.pdbx_strand_id
1 'polypeptide(L)'
;MAKLKNIIIFVAIGAAFVLIYIFFIKPDPEPAGLVSSAVSSAGAPTPTSQSTPANGVDKAVTADFLNLLLSVKSIKLDDSIFADIAFTSLHDSSITLVQDGTEGRINPFAPLSN
;
A
#
# COMPACT_ATOMS: atom_id res chain seq x y z
N MET A 1 -35.57 -21.18 -46.65
CA MET A 1 -34.72 -20.00 -46.95
C MET A 1 -35.07 -18.75 -46.14
N ALA A 2 -36.34 -18.33 -46.05
CA ALA A 2 -36.70 -17.09 -45.34
C ALA A 2 -36.44 -17.12 -43.82
N LYS A 3 -36.73 -18.24 -43.14
CA LYS A 3 -36.53 -18.37 -41.68
C LYS A 3 -35.07 -18.21 -41.25
N LEU A 4 -34.12 -18.69 -42.07
CA LEU A 4 -32.69 -18.58 -41.78
C LEU A 4 -32.19 -17.13 -41.89
N LYS A 5 -32.70 -16.36 -42.86
CA LYS A 5 -32.37 -14.93 -43.00
C LYS A 5 -32.83 -14.13 -41.78
N ASN A 6 -34.03 -14.41 -41.29
CA ASN A 6 -34.57 -13.72 -40.11
C ASN A 6 -33.77 -14.04 -38.83
N ILE A 7 -33.29 -15.29 -38.70
CA ILE A 7 -32.40 -15.70 -37.60
C ILE A 7 -31.07 -14.94 -37.66
N ILE A 8 -30.44 -14.86 -38.84
CA ILE A 8 -29.15 -14.16 -39.01
C ILE A 8 -29.28 -12.67 -38.66
N ILE A 9 -30.37 -12.02 -39.09
CA ILE A 9 -30.64 -10.61 -38.77
C ILE A 9 -30.80 -10.42 -37.25
N PHE A 10 -31.53 -11.31 -36.59
CA PHE A 10 -31.73 -11.23 -35.15
C PHE A 10 -30.41 -11.38 -34.37
N VAL A 11 -29.56 -12.31 -34.80
CA VAL A 11 -28.22 -12.51 -34.21
C VAL A 11 -27.33 -11.29 -34.45
N ALA A 12 -27.35 -10.71 -35.65
CA ALA A 12 -26.56 -9.52 -35.97
C ALA A 12 -26.97 -8.31 -35.10
N ILE A 13 -28.28 -8.12 -34.90
CA ILE A 13 -28.80 -7.06 -34.02
C ILE A 13 -28.37 -7.32 -32.56
N GLY A 14 -28.49 -8.55 -32.07
CA GLY A 14 -28.04 -8.92 -30.73
C GLY A 14 -26.55 -8.66 -30.52
N ALA A 15 -25.71 -9.05 -31.49
CA ALA A 15 -24.28 -8.78 -31.44
C ALA A 15 -23.96 -7.28 -31.43
N ALA A 16 -24.68 -6.48 -32.22
CA ALA A 16 -24.52 -5.03 -32.23
C ALA A 16 -24.83 -4.41 -30.86
N PHE A 17 -25.91 -4.85 -30.19
CA PHE A 17 -26.24 -4.38 -28.84
C PHE A 17 -25.19 -4.77 -27.79
N VAL A 18 -24.64 -5.98 -27.87
CA VAL A 18 -23.56 -6.41 -26.96
C VAL A 18 -22.31 -5.54 -27.15
N LEU A 19 -21.95 -5.23 -28.40
CA LEU A 19 -20.82 -4.35 -28.69
C LEU A 19 -21.08 -2.94 -28.14
N ILE A 20 -22.28 -2.38 -28.37
CA ILE A 20 -22.64 -1.06 -27.81
C ILE A 20 -22.52 -1.07 -26.28
N TYR A 21 -23.00 -2.11 -25.62
CA TYR A 21 -22.90 -2.22 -24.17
C TYR A 21 -21.44 -2.26 -23.68
N ILE A 22 -20.59 -3.07 -24.30
CA ILE A 22 -19.18 -3.21 -23.92
C ILE A 22 -18.39 -1.92 -24.17
N PHE A 23 -18.64 -1.24 -25.29
CA PHE A 23 -17.85 -0.06 -25.69
C PHE A 23 -18.34 1.26 -25.10
N PHE A 24 -19.65 1.41 -24.83
CA PHE A 24 -20.22 2.71 -24.44
C PHE A 24 -20.84 2.73 -23.04
N ILE A 25 -21.27 1.59 -22.50
CA ILE A 25 -22.08 1.56 -21.26
C ILE A 25 -21.31 0.92 -20.12
N LYS A 26 -20.44 -0.05 -20.40
CA LYS A 26 -19.67 -0.74 -19.36
C LYS A 26 -18.66 0.24 -18.74
N PRO A 27 -18.83 0.63 -17.45
CA PRO A 27 -17.86 1.49 -16.79
C PRO A 27 -16.54 0.74 -16.62
N ASP A 28 -15.43 1.48 -16.66
CA ASP A 28 -14.12 0.92 -16.35
C ASP A 28 -14.14 0.35 -14.92
N PRO A 29 -13.52 -0.84 -14.71
CA PRO A 29 -13.39 -1.39 -13.36
C PRO A 29 -12.65 -0.37 -12.50
N GLU A 30 -13.21 -0.03 -11.34
CA GLU A 30 -12.57 0.90 -10.41
C GLU A 30 -11.15 0.42 -10.09
N PRO A 31 -10.15 1.31 -10.11
CA PRO A 31 -8.80 0.93 -9.72
C PRO A 31 -8.83 0.46 -8.27
N ALA A 32 -8.23 -0.70 -8.01
CA ALA A 32 -8.10 -1.26 -6.67
C ALA A 32 -7.55 -0.18 -5.72
N GLY A 33 -8.31 0.12 -4.66
CA GLY A 33 -7.92 1.08 -3.65
C GLY A 33 -6.61 0.67 -2.99
N LEU A 34 -5.82 1.66 -2.57
CA LEU A 34 -4.58 1.42 -1.83
C LEU A 34 -4.90 0.66 -0.54
N VAL A 35 -4.52 -0.62 -0.48
CA VAL A 35 -4.64 -1.43 0.73
C VAL A 35 -3.47 -1.10 1.64
N SER A 36 -3.72 -0.32 2.69
CA SER A 36 -2.76 -0.17 3.78
C SER A 36 -2.88 -1.40 4.68
N SER A 37 -1.94 -2.34 4.54
CA SER A 37 -1.75 -3.40 5.52
C SER A 37 -1.15 -2.76 6.77
N ALA A 38 -1.99 -2.38 7.73
CA ALA A 38 -1.52 -2.00 9.04
C ALA A 38 -0.78 -3.20 9.63
N VAL A 39 0.56 -3.13 9.63
CA VAL A 39 1.39 -4.02 10.43
C VAL A 39 0.96 -3.79 11.87
N SER A 40 0.37 -4.82 12.47
CA SER A 40 0.13 -4.92 13.90
C SER A 40 1.48 -5.05 14.62
N SER A 41 2.29 -4.00 14.61
CA SER A 41 3.42 -3.90 15.53
C SER A 41 2.83 -3.47 16.87
N ALA A 42 2.64 -4.46 17.75
CA ALA A 42 2.52 -4.21 19.17
C ALA A 42 3.76 -3.39 19.60
N GLY A 43 3.57 -2.09 19.91
CA GLY A 43 4.60 -1.27 20.57
C GLY A 43 5.12 -0.02 19.83
N ALA A 44 4.31 0.69 19.05
CA ALA A 44 4.66 2.06 18.60
C ALA A 44 3.62 3.09 19.09
N PRO A 45 4.05 4.28 19.56
CA PRO A 45 3.17 5.23 20.22
C PRO A 45 2.15 5.81 19.25
N THR A 46 0.91 5.94 19.73
CA THR A 46 -0.17 6.73 19.15
C THR A 46 0.35 8.05 18.54
N PRO A 47 -0.08 8.46 17.33
CA PRO A 47 0.17 9.80 16.85
C PRO A 47 -0.73 10.73 17.66
N THR A 48 -0.22 11.17 18.81
CA THR A 48 -0.75 12.36 19.46
C THR A 48 -0.54 13.49 18.48
N SER A 49 -1.64 14.08 17.99
CA SER A 49 -1.63 15.39 17.35
C SER A 49 -1.18 16.43 18.37
N GLN A 50 0.12 16.44 18.69
CA GLN A 50 0.79 17.58 19.27
C GLN A 50 1.16 18.46 18.08
N SER A 51 0.29 19.42 17.84
CA SER A 51 0.60 20.64 17.11
C SER A 51 1.71 21.38 17.87
N THR A 52 2.94 20.93 17.73
CA THR A 52 4.10 21.81 17.85
C THR A 52 4.06 22.69 16.60
N PRO A 53 3.95 24.02 16.70
CA PRO A 53 4.10 24.86 15.54
C PRO A 53 5.56 24.71 15.10
N ALA A 54 5.78 23.89 14.07
CA ALA A 54 7.00 23.96 13.28
C ALA A 54 7.01 25.36 12.68
N ASN A 55 7.71 26.26 13.37
CA ASN A 55 8.01 27.60 12.90
C ASN A 55 8.59 27.49 11.49
N GLY A 56 7.83 27.95 10.49
CA GLY A 56 8.37 28.31 9.17
C GLY A 56 8.41 27.23 8.09
N VAL A 57 7.63 26.14 8.16
CA VAL A 57 7.31 25.40 6.93
C VAL A 57 6.04 26.00 6.35
N ASP A 58 6.19 26.70 5.22
CA ASP A 58 5.13 27.43 4.55
C ASP A 58 3.87 26.57 4.40
N LYS A 59 2.74 27.04 4.91
CA LYS A 59 1.44 26.36 4.81
C LYS A 59 1.10 25.97 3.37
N ALA A 60 1.63 26.71 2.39
CA ALA A 60 1.57 26.41 0.97
C ALA A 60 2.27 25.08 0.62
N VAL A 61 3.49 24.86 1.11
CA VAL A 61 4.27 23.63 0.87
C VAL A 61 3.56 22.40 1.44
N THR A 62 2.97 22.53 2.63
CA THR A 62 2.18 21.44 3.23
C THR A 62 0.91 21.15 2.43
N ALA A 63 0.20 22.18 1.96
CA ALA A 63 -1.01 22.00 1.14
C ALA A 63 -0.67 21.38 -0.22
N ASP A 64 0.42 21.80 -0.85
CA ASP A 64 0.87 21.28 -2.14
C ASP A 64 1.34 19.83 -2.02
N PHE A 65 2.07 19.48 -0.95
CA PHE A 65 2.45 18.09 -0.66
C PHE A 65 1.23 17.20 -0.42
N LEU A 66 0.25 17.66 0.36
CA LEU A 66 -0.99 16.91 0.60
C LEU A 66 -1.80 16.74 -0.69
N ASN A 67 -1.90 17.78 -1.53
CA ASN A 67 -2.55 17.68 -2.83
C ASN A 67 -1.83 16.69 -3.76
N LEU A 68 -0.50 16.73 -3.79
CA LEU A 68 0.31 15.76 -4.53
C LEU A 68 0.06 14.35 -4.03
N LEU A 69 0.06 14.13 -2.71
CA LEU A 69 -0.19 12.84 -2.10
C LEU A 69 -1.61 12.31 -2.41
N LEU A 70 -2.61 13.19 -2.35
CA LEU A 70 -3.99 12.84 -2.72
C LEU A 70 -4.17 12.60 -4.23
N SER A 71 -3.31 13.21 -5.07
CA SER A 71 -3.32 12.97 -6.52
C SER A 71 -2.84 11.55 -6.88
N VAL A 72 -2.07 10.91 -5.99
CA VAL A 72 -1.59 9.54 -6.18
C VAL A 72 -2.73 8.55 -5.92
N LYS A 73 -3.50 8.26 -6.97
CA LYS A 73 -4.67 7.36 -6.90
C LYS A 73 -4.30 5.87 -6.86
N SER A 74 -3.13 5.50 -7.38
CA SER A 74 -2.64 4.13 -7.43
C SER A 74 -1.11 4.12 -7.37
N ILE A 75 -0.56 3.34 -6.45
CA ILE A 75 0.86 3.01 -6.38
C ILE A 75 0.93 1.53 -6.71
N LYS A 76 1.56 1.19 -7.83
CA LYS A 76 1.92 -0.19 -8.13
C LYS A 76 3.39 -0.36 -7.74
N LEU A 77 3.63 -1.28 -6.81
CA LEU A 77 4.97 -1.77 -6.58
C LEU A 77 5.30 -2.76 -7.69
N ASP A 78 6.54 -2.68 -8.18
CA ASP A 78 7.04 -3.66 -9.13
C ASP A 78 7.47 -4.90 -8.35
N ASP A 79 6.66 -5.95 -8.40
CA ASP A 79 6.95 -7.20 -7.70
C ASP A 79 8.12 -7.97 -8.34
N SER A 80 8.62 -7.54 -9.51
CA SER A 80 9.80 -8.16 -10.12
C SER A 80 11.05 -8.00 -9.26
N ILE A 81 11.09 -7.00 -8.36
CA ILE A 81 12.22 -6.81 -7.44
C ILE A 81 12.43 -8.04 -6.56
N PHE A 82 11.36 -8.76 -6.21
CA PHE A 82 11.43 -9.95 -5.35
C PHE A 82 11.98 -11.17 -6.09
N ALA A 83 11.96 -11.14 -7.42
CA ALA A 83 12.58 -12.16 -8.27
C ALA A 83 14.05 -11.84 -8.62
N ASP A 84 14.54 -10.65 -8.27
CA ASP A 84 15.92 -10.26 -8.51
C ASP A 84 16.88 -11.10 -7.64
N ILE A 85 18.00 -11.48 -8.24
CA ILE A 85 19.10 -12.16 -7.54
C ILE A 85 19.63 -11.26 -6.40
N ALA A 86 19.69 -9.94 -6.60
CA ALA A 86 20.11 -9.00 -5.57
C ALA A 86 19.21 -9.08 -4.33
N PHE A 87 17.88 -9.17 -4.52
CA PHE A 87 16.93 -9.29 -3.40
C PHE A 87 16.99 -10.68 -2.76
N THR A 88 17.02 -11.74 -3.56
CA THR A 88 17.05 -13.13 -3.05
C THR A 88 18.39 -13.51 -2.41
N SER A 89 19.48 -12.84 -2.77
CA SER A 89 20.81 -13.02 -2.16
C SER A 89 20.99 -12.26 -0.85
N LEU A 90 20.01 -11.44 -0.46
CA LEU A 90 20.08 -10.60 0.73
C LEU A 90 19.96 -11.48 1.98
N HIS A 91 21.10 -11.79 2.58
CA HIS A 91 21.17 -12.54 3.83
C HIS A 91 21.06 -11.58 5.01
N ASP A 92 20.04 -11.79 5.85
CA ASP A 92 19.98 -11.16 7.17
C ASP A 92 21.10 -11.72 8.06
N SER A 93 21.99 -10.84 8.52
CA SER A 93 23.09 -11.22 9.40
C SER A 93 22.60 -11.18 10.85
N SER A 94 21.93 -12.26 11.26
CA SER A 94 21.61 -12.44 12.67
C SER A 94 22.89 -12.74 13.44
N ILE A 95 23.33 -11.79 14.28
CA ILE A 95 24.42 -12.02 15.22
C ILE A 95 23.80 -12.64 16.47
N THR A 96 24.34 -13.78 16.91
CA THR A 96 24.05 -14.28 18.25
C THR A 96 24.78 -13.40 19.25
N LEU A 97 24.06 -12.50 19.92
CA LEU A 97 24.59 -11.75 21.06
C LEU A 97 24.85 -12.75 22.19
N VAL A 98 26.08 -13.25 22.29
CA VAL A 98 26.51 -14.03 23.45
C VAL A 98 26.69 -13.03 24.58
N GLN A 99 25.77 -13.06 25.54
CA GLN A 99 25.86 -12.19 26.71
C GLN A 99 27.10 -12.59 27.50
N ASP A 100 28.06 -11.68 27.66
CA ASP A 100 29.31 -11.90 28.40
C ASP A 100 29.07 -12.08 29.92
N GLY A 101 27.81 -11.92 30.37
CA GLY A 101 27.41 -11.99 31.77
C GLY A 101 27.85 -10.77 32.59
N THR A 102 28.70 -9.89 32.02
CA THR A 102 29.21 -8.66 32.64
C THR A 102 28.37 -7.43 32.28
N GLU A 103 27.07 -7.60 32.06
CA GLU A 103 26.25 -6.56 31.45
C GLU A 103 25.75 -5.55 32.48
N GLY A 104 26.33 -4.34 32.42
CA GLY A 104 25.82 -3.14 33.08
C GLY A 104 26.42 -2.82 34.44
N ARG A 105 26.32 -1.53 34.82
CA ARG A 105 26.58 -1.09 36.20
C ARG A 105 25.47 -1.63 37.10
N ILE A 106 25.83 -2.08 38.32
CA ILE A 106 24.85 -2.33 39.38
C ILE A 106 23.88 -1.14 39.43
N ASN A 107 22.58 -1.45 39.38
CA ASN A 107 21.52 -0.46 39.44
C ASN A 107 21.64 0.34 40.76
N PRO A 108 22.03 1.63 40.72
CA PRO A 108 22.22 2.42 41.93
C PRO A 108 20.90 2.80 42.61
N PHE A 109 19.76 2.45 41.99
CA PHE A 109 18.41 2.63 42.52
C PHE A 109 17.77 1.30 42.96
N ALA A 110 18.52 0.18 42.96
CA ALA A 110 18.02 -1.06 43.54
C ALA A 110 17.83 -0.86 45.06
N PRO A 111 16.64 -1.17 45.62
CA PRO A 111 16.45 -1.15 47.06
C PRO A 111 17.50 -2.04 47.72
N LEU A 112 18.24 -1.50 48.68
CA LEU A 112 19.15 -2.31 49.48
C LEU A 112 18.29 -3.30 50.27
N SER A 113 18.41 -4.59 49.96
CA SER A 113 17.83 -5.65 50.77
C SER A 113 18.48 -5.60 52.16
N ASN A 114 17.63 -5.60 53.20
CA ASN A 114 17.98 -5.58 54.64
C ASN A 114 19.13 -6.51 55.01
#